data_AF-A0A382H6S5-F1
#
_entry.id   AF-A0A382H6S5-F1
#
_cell.length_a   1.000
_cell.length_b   1.000
_cell.length_c   1.000
_cell.angle_alpha   90.00
_cell.angle_beta   90.00
_cell.angle_gamma   90.00
#
_symmetry.space_group_name_H-M   'P 1'
#
loop_
_entity.id
_entity.type
_entity.pdbx_description
1 polymer ?
#
loop_
_entity_poly.entity_id
_entity_poly.type
_entity_poly.pdbx_seq_one_letter_code
_entity_poly.pdbx_strand_id
1 'polypeptide(L)'
;MNTEILRPLTTVEVDTYHRDGVLLLKNMFDKDWIELLNKGLDVNCESPTERSRIWDKDDLGHIMFYDTLAWKEIEEYKKFIFNSPAAQICGQLMKST
;
A
#
# COMPACT_ATOMS: atom_id res chain seq x y z
N MET A 1 8.60 -8.26 -9.62
CA MET A 1 7.50 -7.29 -9.44
C MET A 1 6.41 -7.55 -10.48
N ASN A 2 5.38 -8.29 -10.08
CA ASN A 2 4.22 -8.59 -10.91
C ASN A 2 3.46 -7.31 -11.25
N THR A 3 3.12 -7.11 -12.52
CA THR A 3 2.27 -6.00 -12.99
C THR A 3 0.81 -6.42 -13.08
N GLU A 4 0.58 -7.70 -13.38
CA GLU A 4 -0.74 -8.32 -13.41
C GLU A 4 -1.08 -8.94 -12.05
N ILE A 5 -2.38 -9.15 -11.86
CA ILE A 5 -2.91 -9.89 -10.71
C ILE A 5 -2.43 -11.35 -10.75
N LEU A 6 -1.82 -11.82 -9.65
CA LEU A 6 -1.27 -13.18 -9.53
C LEU A 6 -2.33 -14.30 -9.50
N ARG A 7 -3.53 -14.00 -9.04
CA ARG A 7 -4.68 -14.91 -9.04
C ARG A 7 -5.99 -14.14 -9.18
N PRO A 8 -7.00 -14.67 -9.87
CA PRO A 8 -8.28 -14.00 -9.97
C PRO A 8 -8.91 -13.78 -8.59
N LEU A 9 -9.62 -12.67 -8.44
CA LEU A 9 -10.51 -12.45 -7.30
C LEU A 9 -11.75 -13.32 -7.49
N THR A 10 -12.17 -13.97 -6.40
CA THR A 10 -13.40 -14.75 -6.38
C THR A 10 -14.62 -13.84 -6.18
N THR A 11 -15.79 -14.30 -6.62
CA THR A 11 -17.05 -13.60 -6.33
C THR A 11 -17.28 -13.46 -4.82
N VAL A 12 -16.94 -14.49 -4.04
CA VAL A 12 -17.04 -14.47 -2.58
C VAL A 12 -16.17 -13.38 -1.96
N GLU A 13 -14.96 -13.17 -2.47
CA GLU A 13 -14.08 -12.07 -2.03
C GLU A 13 -14.71 -10.71 -2.35
N VAL A 14 -15.14 -10.49 -3.59
CA VAL A 14 -15.78 -9.23 -4.00
C VAL A 14 -17.04 -8.95 -3.16
N ASP A 15 -17.91 -9.94 -2.97
CA ASP A 15 -19.13 -9.80 -2.18
C ASP A 15 -18.84 -9.56 -0.69
N THR A 16 -17.76 -10.15 -0.17
CA THR A 16 -17.30 -9.90 1.21
C THR A 16 -16.86 -8.45 1.38
N TYR A 17 -16.09 -7.91 0.43
CA TYR A 17 -15.70 -6.49 0.47
C TYR A 17 -16.92 -5.56 0.43
N HIS A 18 -17.91 -5.84 -0.42
CA HIS A 18 -19.13 -5.02 -0.49
C HIS A 18 -20.01 -5.12 0.77
N ARG A 19 -20.06 -6.30 1.40
CA ARG A 19 -20.85 -6.52 2.63
C ARG A 19 -20.18 -5.93 3.87
N ASP A 20 -18.88 -6.16 4.02
CA ASP A 20 -18.15 -5.88 5.26
C ASP A 20 -17.34 -4.57 5.18
N GLY A 21 -17.19 -4.00 3.98
CA GLY A 21 -16.37 -2.81 3.71
C GLY A 21 -14.86 -3.07 3.71
N VAL A 22 -14.43 -4.29 4.05
CA VAL A 22 -13.03 -4.69 4.18
C VAL A 22 -12.85 -6.18 3.89
N LEU A 23 -11.70 -6.57 3.35
CA LEU A 23 -11.35 -7.96 3.06
C LEU A 23 -9.83 -8.15 3.15
N LEU A 24 -9.39 -9.32 3.60
CA LEU A 24 -7.99 -9.76 3.47
C LEU A 24 -7.77 -10.50 2.15
N LEU A 25 -6.89 -9.96 1.29
CA LEU A 25 -6.38 -10.65 0.12
C LEU A 25 -4.93 -11.09 0.34
N LYS A 26 -4.71 -12.41 0.34
CA LYS A 26 -3.36 -12.98 0.48
C LYS A 26 -2.68 -13.15 -0.86
N ASN A 27 -1.35 -12.97 -0.87
CA ASN A 27 -0.45 -13.28 -1.99
C ASN A 27 -0.74 -12.50 -3.29
N MET A 28 -1.02 -11.20 -3.19
CA MET A 28 -1.31 -10.34 -4.35
C MET A 28 -0.09 -9.60 -4.91
N PHE A 29 0.99 -9.52 -4.12
CA PHE A 29 2.24 -8.85 -4.48
C PHE A 29 3.40 -9.81 -4.25
N ASP A 30 4.29 -9.91 -5.24
CA ASP A 30 5.50 -10.70 -5.11
C ASP A 30 6.52 -10.08 -4.15
N LYS A 31 7.55 -10.86 -3.82
CA LYS A 31 8.59 -10.48 -2.86
C LYS A 31 9.30 -9.19 -3.26
N ASP A 32 9.54 -8.98 -4.56
CA ASP A 32 10.25 -7.80 -5.05
C ASP A 32 9.47 -6.51 -4.74
N TRP A 33 8.13 -6.53 -4.78
CA TRP A 33 7.32 -5.38 -4.37
C TRP A 33 7.47 -5.08 -2.88
N ILE A 34 7.53 -6.12 -2.04
CA ILE A 34 7.73 -5.96 -0.59
C ILE A 34 9.11 -5.36 -0.31
N GLU A 35 10.15 -5.82 -1.00
CA GLU A 35 11.50 -5.28 -0.87
C GLU A 35 11.57 -3.81 -1.32
N LEU A 36 10.92 -3.45 -2.43
CA LEU A 36 10.85 -2.07 -2.88
C LEU A 36 10.16 -1.16 -1.86
N LEU A 37 9.03 -1.60 -1.29
CA LEU A 37 8.30 -0.81 -0.30
C LEU A 37 9.07 -0.66 1.01
N ASN A 38 9.79 -1.70 1.46
CA ASN A 38 10.68 -1.59 2.61
C ASN A 38 11.77 -0.54 2.37
N LYS A 39 12.42 -0.56 1.20
CA LYS A 39 13.38 0.47 0.83
C LYS A 39 12.75 1.87 0.83
N GLY A 40 11.55 2.02 0.29
CA GLY A 40 10.83 3.29 0.30
C GLY A 40 10.51 3.79 1.71
N LEU A 41 10.21 2.86 2.63
CA LEU A 41 10.01 3.17 4.05
C LEU A 41 11.29 3.65 4.71
N ASP A 42 12.43 2.99 4.46
CA ASP A 42 13.72 3.43 4.99
C ASP A 42 14.06 4.85 4.51
N VAL A 43 13.91 5.13 3.20
CA VAL A 43 14.13 6.47 2.63
C VAL A 43 13.20 7.51 3.26
N ASN A 44 11.93 7.19 3.44
CA ASN A 44 10.95 8.10 4.04
C ASN A 44 11.25 8.37 5.52
N CYS A 45 11.74 7.37 6.27
CA CYS A 45 12.15 7.55 7.67
C CYS A 45 13.45 8.36 7.79
N GLU A 46 14.42 8.16 6.90
CA GLU A 46 15.70 8.89 6.90
C GLU A 46 15.55 10.35 6.44
N SER A 47 14.70 10.58 5.45
CA SER A 47 14.47 11.90 4.85
C SER A 47 12.97 12.13 4.62
N PRO A 48 12.19 12.31 5.69
CA PRO A 48 10.75 12.51 5.59
C PRO A 48 10.42 13.81 4.84
N THR A 49 9.23 13.87 4.22
CA THR A 49 8.80 15.07 3.51
C THR A 49 8.43 16.20 4.49
N GLU A 50 8.25 17.42 3.95
CA GLU A 50 7.73 18.58 4.72
C GLU A 50 6.36 18.32 5.37
N ARG A 51 5.62 17.31 4.88
CA ARG A 51 4.27 16.95 5.32
C ARG A 51 4.27 15.88 6.41
N SER A 52 5.44 15.38 6.79
CA SER A 52 5.59 14.40 7.86
C SER A 52 5.21 14.94 9.24
N ARG A 53 4.58 14.11 10.06
CA ARG A 53 4.19 14.43 11.43
C ARG A 53 4.41 13.20 12.31
N ILE A 54 4.81 13.43 13.55
CA ILE A 54 4.64 12.44 14.62
C ILE A 54 3.27 12.76 15.23
N TRP A 55 2.31 11.87 15.03
CA TRP A 55 0.95 12.04 15.53
C TRP A 55 0.83 11.70 17.01
N ASP A 56 1.55 10.69 17.44
CA ASP A 56 1.56 10.21 18.81
C ASP A 56 2.93 9.70 19.19
N LYS A 57 3.26 9.78 20.48
CA LYS A 57 4.47 9.22 21.06
C LYS A 57 4.14 8.67 22.44
N ASP A 58 4.40 7.38 22.64
CA ASP A 58 4.18 6.75 23.94
C ASP A 58 5.34 7.00 24.93
N ASP A 59 5.13 6.65 26.19
CA ASP A 59 6.14 6.79 27.26
C ASP A 59 7.37 5.89 27.03
N LEU A 60 7.26 4.86 26.19
CA LEU A 60 8.35 3.96 25.81
C LEU A 60 9.17 4.49 24.63
N GLY A 61 8.73 5.61 24.03
CA GLY A 61 9.40 6.27 22.92
C GLY A 61 9.01 5.77 21.53
N HIS A 62 8.03 4.87 21.41
CA HIS A 62 7.46 4.52 20.11
C HIS A 62 6.69 5.70 19.53
N ILE A 63 6.67 5.80 18.20
CA ILE A 63 6.01 6.90 17.49
C ILE A 63 5.00 6.40 16.48
N MET A 64 3.89 7.13 16.35
CA MET A 64 3.02 7.06 15.19
C MET A 64 3.48 8.09 14.15
N PHE A 65 4.35 7.65 13.24
CA PHE A 65 4.83 8.48 12.14
C PHE A 65 3.81 8.47 10.98
N TYR A 66 3.50 9.66 10.47
CA TYR A 66 2.58 9.85 9.35
C TYR A 66 3.15 10.86 8.36
N ASP A 67 3.26 10.49 7.09
CA ASP A 67 3.72 11.39 6.02
C ASP A 67 2.71 11.44 4.87
N THR A 68 2.00 12.55 4.77
CA THR A 68 0.93 12.72 3.77
C THR A 68 1.54 12.97 2.40
N LEU A 69 1.09 12.21 1.39
CA LEU A 69 1.53 12.35 0.00
C LEU A 69 3.03 12.08 -0.21
N ALA A 70 3.67 11.35 0.69
CA ALA A 70 5.08 10.94 0.57
C ALA A 70 5.40 10.31 -0.79
N TRP A 71 4.45 9.60 -1.41
CA TRP A 71 4.63 9.00 -2.73
C TRP A 71 5.02 9.97 -3.84
N LYS A 72 4.77 11.28 -3.69
CA LYS A 72 5.18 12.29 -4.67
C LYS A 72 6.70 12.50 -4.71
N GLU A 73 7.37 12.23 -3.59
CA GLU A 73 8.80 12.49 -3.37
C GLU A 73 9.60 11.19 -3.19
N ILE A 74 8.95 10.11 -2.73
CA ILE A 74 9.53 8.78 -2.59
C ILE A 74 9.25 7.94 -3.85
N GLU A 75 10.28 7.74 -4.67
CA GLU A 75 10.17 7.06 -5.97
C GLU A 75 9.73 5.59 -5.84
N GLU A 76 10.10 4.89 -4.76
CA GLU A 76 9.67 3.53 -4.47
C GLU A 76 8.14 3.42 -4.35
N TYR A 77 7.52 4.34 -3.60
CA TYR A 77 6.06 4.39 -3.43
C TYR A 77 5.37 4.75 -4.75
N LYS A 78 5.90 5.72 -5.47
CA LYS A 78 5.39 6.13 -6.79
C LYS A 78 5.38 4.94 -7.75
N LYS A 79 6.49 4.21 -7.82
CA LYS A 79 6.62 3.03 -8.68
C LYS A 79 5.60 1.95 -8.31
N PHE A 80 5.37 1.70 -7.02
CA PHE A 80 4.34 0.76 -6.58
C PHE A 80 2.93 1.21 -6.99
N ILE A 81 2.57 2.47 -6.75
CA ILE A 81 1.24 3.01 -7.06
C ILE A 81 0.92 2.88 -8.55
N PHE A 82 1.87 3.19 -9.44
CA PHE A 82 1.62 3.22 -10.89
C PHE A 82 1.86 1.89 -11.61
N ASN A 83 2.74 1.02 -11.11
CA ASN A 83 3.18 -0.16 -11.86
C ASN A 83 2.83 -1.49 -11.19
N SER A 84 2.29 -1.49 -9.96
CA SER A 84 1.79 -2.71 -9.31
C SER A 84 0.33 -3.00 -9.72
N PRO A 85 -0.18 -4.22 -9.49
CA PRO A 85 -1.57 -4.54 -9.77
C PRO A 85 -2.57 -3.90 -8.80
N ALA A 86 -2.14 -3.06 -7.85
CA ALA A 86 -3.01 -2.49 -6.81
C ALA A 86 -4.24 -1.80 -7.41
N ALA A 87 -4.06 -1.00 -8.47
CA ALA A 87 -5.16 -0.32 -9.16
C ALA A 87 -6.16 -1.33 -9.77
N GLN A 88 -5.67 -2.39 -10.42
CA GLN A 88 -6.50 -3.43 -11.02
C GLN A 88 -7.29 -4.21 -9.95
N ILE A 89 -6.64 -4.54 -8.82
CA ILE A 89 -7.28 -5.22 -7.68
C ILE A 89 -8.41 -4.36 -7.12
N CYS A 90 -8.13 -3.08 -6.85
CA CYS A 90 -9.11 -2.13 -6.35
C CYS A 90 -10.27 -1.94 -7.34
N GLY A 91 -9.98 -1.81 -8.64
CA GLY A 91 -11.01 -1.69 -9.69
C GLY A 91 -11.97 -2.88 -9.71
N GLN A 92 -11.44 -4.11 -9.62
CA GLN A 92 -12.26 -5.32 -9.54
C GLN A 92 -13.09 -5.40 -8.26
N LEU A 93 -12.51 -5.08 -7.09
CA LEU A 93 -13.22 -5.07 -5.81
C LEU A 93 -14.35 -4.05 -5.77
N MET A 94 -14.10 -2.85 -6.30
CA MET A 94 -15.09 -1.76 -6.31
C MET A 94 -16.09 -1.86 -7.46
N LYS A 95 -15.91 -2.83 -8.37
CA LYS A 95 -16.66 -2.93 -9.63
C LYS A 95 -16.61 -1.63 -10.45
N SER A 96 -15.45 -0.98 -10.45
CA SER A 96 -15.20 0.24 -11.21
C SER A 96 -14.51 -0.10 -12.53
N THR A 97 -15.01 0.48 -13.61
CA THR A 97 -14.37 0.51 -14.94
C THR A 97 -13.32 1.59 -15.03
#